data_AF-A0A6H9Z8I6-F1
#
_entry.id   AF-A0A6H9Z8I6-F1
#
_cell.length_a   1.000
_cell.length_b   1.000
_cell.length_c   1.000
_cell.angle_alpha   90.00
_cell.angle_beta   90.00
_cell.angle_gamma   90.00
#
_symmetry.space_group_name_H-M   'P 1'
#
loop_
_entity.id
_entity.type
_entity.pdbx_description
1 polymer ?
#
loop_
_entity_poly.entity_id
_entity_poly.type
_entity_poly.pdbx_seq_one_letter_code
_entity_poly.pdbx_strand_id
1 'polypeptide(L)'
;MDRTLWHESFAVYGVAVGEILVADSFLHPRRGLVECAVAPALAARLGPAARRGQAQLGQWHGEGLLYTTTYLTKDGHAEGFGVAAHCDDPAALATARETMDVWSRTPRMRRVLVSGVEPRCMGATRALRTMEETGRRGPAYVIGRPPEADGLIEIDDLSEVPDGGTVVFPAHGVPLGVRAEAAARGLRVVDATCPLVTEALGELRRFADRGDTVVIVGRRDHRAIGSFTGQAPDDTVLVENEEDIRHLDLPERISYVVETGMAADEAARLVTALRARYPLARGPHPDGWCYAASDRADTVRAIAEAADLMLICGDRDSADARELAGLTTGTPTQTLADLADLDPVGLADAATIGLAVALPAKPRLTAAVIQALAGLGPLSVVRRRVVSETAAIPGSQVV
;
A
#
# COMPACT_ATOMS: atom_id res chain seq x y z
N MET A 1 -11.37 -29.14 9.01
CA MET A 1 -11.04 -28.21 10.11
C MET A 1 -12.07 -28.32 11.22
N ASP A 2 -13.36 -28.13 10.94
CA ASP A 2 -14.44 -28.15 11.93
C ASP A 2 -14.49 -29.43 12.77
N ARG A 3 -14.20 -30.58 12.14
CA ARG A 3 -14.14 -31.90 12.82
C ARG A 3 -13.07 -32.00 13.90
N THR A 4 -12.09 -31.10 13.90
CA THR A 4 -10.98 -31.06 14.85
C THR A 4 -10.97 -29.80 15.68
N LEU A 5 -11.97 -28.92 15.57
CA LEU A 5 -12.02 -27.68 16.32
C LEU A 5 -12.46 -27.97 17.77
N TRP A 6 -11.62 -27.63 18.74
CA TRP A 6 -11.93 -27.76 20.17
C TRP A 6 -11.86 -26.39 20.84
N HIS A 7 -12.87 -26.10 21.66
CA HIS A 7 -12.89 -24.95 22.56
C HIS A 7 -12.81 -25.50 23.99
N GLU A 8 -11.72 -25.20 24.68
CA GLU A 8 -11.42 -25.78 25.98
C GLU A 8 -10.87 -24.69 26.90
N SER A 9 -11.07 -24.89 28.21
CA SER A 9 -10.45 -24.06 29.23
C SER A 9 -9.55 -24.88 30.15
N PHE A 10 -8.44 -24.29 30.57
CA PHE A 10 -7.43 -24.93 31.41
C PHE A 10 -7.04 -24.02 32.56
N ALA A 11 -6.81 -24.59 33.74
CA ALA A 11 -6.10 -23.89 34.79
C ALA A 11 -4.67 -23.57 34.30
N VAL A 12 -4.13 -22.40 34.66
CA VAL A 12 -2.77 -21.99 34.30
C VAL A 12 -2.04 -21.32 35.46
N TYR A 13 -0.70 -21.35 35.39
CA TYR A 13 0.20 -20.62 36.29
C TYR A 13 0.91 -19.47 35.56
N GLY A 14 1.45 -18.53 36.31
CA GLY A 14 2.28 -17.43 35.81
C GLY A 14 1.48 -16.29 35.16
N VAL A 15 0.25 -16.06 35.61
CA VAL A 15 -0.60 -14.93 35.20
C VAL A 15 -0.88 -14.08 36.42
N ALA A 16 -0.48 -12.81 36.44
CA ALA A 16 -0.73 -11.93 37.58
C ALA A 16 -2.14 -11.30 37.57
N VAL A 17 -2.63 -10.83 38.72
CA VAL A 17 -3.83 -9.97 38.80
C VAL A 17 -3.57 -8.67 38.01
N GLY A 18 -4.55 -8.24 37.20
CA GLY A 18 -4.41 -7.08 36.31
C GLY A 18 -3.72 -7.38 34.97
N GLU A 19 -3.33 -8.64 34.72
CA GLU A 19 -2.65 -9.07 33.51
C GLU A 19 -3.54 -9.94 32.61
N ILE A 20 -3.42 -9.77 31.29
CA ILE A 20 -3.97 -10.70 30.30
C ILE A 20 -2.82 -11.40 29.57
N LEU A 21 -2.70 -12.72 29.71
CA LEU A 21 -1.71 -13.50 28.98
C LEU A 21 -2.30 -13.98 27.65
N VAL A 22 -1.69 -13.58 26.55
CA VAL A 22 -1.95 -14.13 25.20
C VAL A 22 -0.92 -15.21 24.93
N ALA A 23 -1.36 -16.45 24.78
CA ALA A 23 -0.48 -17.59 24.61
C ALA A 23 0.21 -17.56 23.24
N ASP A 24 1.54 -17.53 23.18
CA ASP A 24 2.34 -17.79 21.97
C ASP A 24 2.39 -19.29 21.64
N SER A 25 2.34 -20.11 22.68
CA SER A 25 2.24 -21.56 22.60
C SER A 25 1.81 -22.13 23.96
N PHE A 26 1.37 -23.39 23.97
CA PHE A 26 1.13 -24.16 25.19
C PHE A 26 1.17 -25.66 24.91
N LEU A 27 1.41 -26.47 25.94
CA LEU A 27 1.44 -27.92 25.83
C LEU A 27 0.05 -28.50 26.14
N HIS A 28 -0.73 -28.77 25.10
CA HIS A 28 -2.07 -29.33 25.25
C HIS A 28 -2.03 -30.83 25.63
N PRO A 29 -2.79 -31.30 26.64
CA PRO A 29 -2.64 -32.66 27.19
C PRO A 29 -2.84 -33.79 26.17
N ARG A 30 -3.71 -33.58 25.18
CA ARG A 30 -4.02 -34.57 24.13
C ARG A 30 -3.39 -34.27 22.76
N ARG A 31 -2.84 -33.06 22.58
CA ARG A 31 -2.42 -32.57 21.25
C ARG A 31 -0.92 -32.24 21.19
N GLY A 32 -0.23 -32.29 22.33
CA GLY A 32 1.16 -31.86 22.41
C GLY A 32 1.27 -30.36 22.27
N LEU A 33 2.38 -29.90 21.71
CA LEU A 33 2.65 -28.48 21.53
C LEU A 33 1.62 -27.86 20.58
N VAL A 34 0.95 -26.81 21.03
CA VAL A 34 0.08 -25.95 20.24
C VAL A 34 0.81 -24.65 20.00
N GLU A 35 1.01 -24.29 18.73
CA GLU A 35 1.54 -22.98 18.33
C GLU A 35 0.41 -21.98 18.07
N CYS A 36 0.62 -20.72 18.45
CA CYS A 36 -0.39 -19.68 18.37
C CYS A 36 0.04 -18.52 17.45
N ALA A 37 0.05 -18.74 16.14
CA ALA A 37 0.48 -17.72 15.16
C ALA A 37 -0.37 -16.43 15.17
N VAL A 38 -1.58 -16.47 15.73
CA VAL A 38 -2.51 -15.33 15.89
C VAL A 38 -2.26 -14.50 17.15
N ALA A 39 -1.41 -14.98 18.07
CA ALA A 39 -1.07 -14.27 19.30
C ALA A 39 -0.65 -12.80 19.11
N PRO A 40 0.15 -12.42 18.08
CA PRO A 40 0.45 -11.01 17.83
C PRO A 40 -0.80 -10.14 17.59
N ALA A 41 -1.77 -10.63 16.82
CA ALA A 41 -2.99 -9.88 16.51
C ALA A 41 -3.93 -9.78 17.72
N LEU A 42 -4.07 -10.87 18.49
CA LEU A 42 -4.82 -10.86 19.74
C LEU A 42 -4.23 -9.87 20.76
N ALA A 43 -2.91 -9.92 20.97
CA ALA A 43 -2.24 -9.03 21.91
C ALA A 43 -2.34 -7.56 21.47
N ALA A 44 -2.16 -7.28 20.17
CA ALA A 44 -2.31 -5.92 19.64
C ALA A 44 -3.72 -5.36 19.89
N ARG A 45 -4.76 -6.19 19.73
CA ARG A 45 -6.15 -5.79 19.99
C ARG A 45 -6.47 -5.60 21.48
N LEU A 46 -5.93 -6.46 22.35
CA LEU A 46 -6.10 -6.37 23.80
C LEU A 46 -5.31 -5.20 24.41
N GLY A 47 -4.34 -4.65 23.69
CA GLY A 47 -3.62 -3.44 24.06
C GLY A 47 -2.57 -3.68 25.15
N PRO A 48 -2.18 -2.64 25.90
CA PRO A 48 -1.00 -2.67 26.77
C PRO A 48 -1.12 -3.60 27.99
N ALA A 49 -2.33 -4.02 28.36
CA ALA A 49 -2.55 -5.01 29.42
C ALA A 49 -2.23 -6.45 28.99
N ALA A 50 -2.06 -6.68 27.68
CA ALA A 50 -1.74 -7.99 27.13
C ALA A 50 -0.24 -8.25 27.12
N ARG A 51 0.18 -9.32 27.81
CA ARG A 51 1.51 -9.89 27.67
C ARG A 51 1.45 -11.13 26.80
N ARG A 52 2.40 -11.27 25.87
CA ARG A 52 2.61 -12.51 25.12
C ARG A 52 3.58 -13.43 25.83
N GLY A 53 3.33 -14.73 25.77
CA GLY A 53 4.27 -15.73 26.26
C GLY A 53 3.74 -17.15 26.18
N GLN A 54 4.56 -18.12 26.57
CA GLN A 54 4.11 -19.50 26.67
C GLN A 54 3.18 -19.67 27.88
N ALA A 55 2.01 -20.27 27.68
CA ALA A 55 1.09 -20.59 28.77
C ALA A 55 1.45 -21.95 29.40
N GLN A 56 1.56 -21.97 30.73
CA GLN A 56 1.86 -23.17 31.51
C GLN A 56 0.57 -23.74 32.11
N LEU A 57 0.14 -24.90 31.60
CA LEU A 57 -1.08 -25.55 32.08
C LEU A 57 -0.88 -26.14 33.48
N GLY A 58 -1.85 -25.89 34.36
CA GLY A 58 -1.92 -26.50 35.68
C GLY A 58 -2.41 -27.95 35.59
N GLN A 59 -1.74 -28.85 36.31
CA GLN A 59 -2.11 -30.27 36.33
C GLN A 59 -3.42 -30.54 37.09
N TRP A 60 -3.77 -29.68 38.08
CA TRP A 60 -4.91 -29.88 38.99
C TRP A 60 -5.52 -28.58 39.52
N HIS A 61 -4.71 -27.54 39.70
CA HIS A 61 -5.09 -26.20 40.14
C HIS A 61 -4.22 -25.15 39.43
N GLY A 62 -4.64 -23.89 39.42
CA GLY A 62 -3.91 -22.78 38.84
C GLY A 62 -4.50 -21.46 39.31
N GLU A 63 -3.70 -20.40 39.29
CA GLU A 63 -4.11 -19.03 39.67
C GLU A 63 -4.83 -18.29 38.53
N GLY A 64 -4.83 -18.85 37.32
CA GLY A 64 -5.55 -18.29 36.17
C GLY A 64 -6.33 -19.32 35.38
N LEU A 65 -7.16 -18.82 34.47
CA LEU A 65 -7.93 -19.62 33.52
C LEU A 65 -7.55 -19.22 32.10
N LEU A 66 -7.10 -20.18 31.31
CA LEU A 66 -6.81 -20.04 29.89
C LEU A 66 -7.99 -20.55 29.07
N TYR A 67 -8.55 -19.69 28.22
CA TYR A 67 -9.54 -20.07 27.22
C TYR A 67 -8.82 -20.33 25.90
N THR A 68 -9.10 -21.45 25.25
CA THR A 68 -8.39 -21.87 24.03
C THR A 68 -9.34 -22.23 22.91
N THR A 69 -8.87 -22.04 21.68
CA THR A 69 -9.43 -22.66 20.48
C THR A 69 -8.28 -23.36 19.75
N THR A 70 -8.42 -24.67 19.52
CA THR A 70 -7.36 -25.47 18.88
C THR A 70 -7.91 -26.32 17.76
N TYR A 71 -7.08 -26.62 16.76
CA TYR A 71 -7.40 -27.51 15.65
C TYR A 71 -6.16 -28.28 15.18
N LEU A 72 -6.36 -29.30 14.34
CA LEU A 72 -5.27 -30.02 13.70
C LEU A 72 -5.08 -29.54 12.26
N THR A 73 -3.82 -29.32 11.89
CA THR A 73 -3.42 -29.04 10.51
C THR A 73 -3.52 -30.30 9.65
N LYS A 74 -3.36 -30.14 8.32
CA LYS A 74 -3.35 -31.27 7.38
C LYS A 74 -2.25 -32.30 7.70
N ASP A 75 -1.15 -31.85 8.29
CA ASP A 75 0.03 -32.65 8.61
C ASP A 75 -0.05 -33.25 10.04
N GLY A 76 -1.17 -33.01 10.74
CA GLY A 76 -1.43 -33.54 12.08
C GLY A 76 -0.85 -32.72 13.23
N HIS A 77 -0.15 -31.61 12.95
CA HIS A 77 0.30 -30.67 13.97
C HIS A 77 -0.88 -29.91 14.59
N ALA A 78 -0.78 -29.61 15.88
CA ALA A 78 -1.80 -28.85 16.58
C ALA A 78 -1.50 -27.35 16.54
N GLU A 79 -2.48 -26.57 16.14
CA GLU A 79 -2.44 -25.11 16.12
C GLU A 79 -3.64 -24.55 16.85
N GLY A 80 -3.58 -23.29 17.25
CA GLY A 80 -4.67 -22.64 17.93
C GLY A 80 -4.34 -21.25 18.41
N PHE A 81 -5.07 -20.81 19.40
CA PHE A 81 -4.81 -19.59 20.13
C PHE A 81 -5.51 -19.65 21.49
N GLY A 82 -5.03 -18.86 22.44
CA GLY A 82 -5.65 -18.77 23.74
C GLY A 82 -5.29 -17.51 24.49
N VAL A 83 -6.20 -17.11 25.37
CA VAL A 83 -6.07 -15.94 26.23
C VAL A 83 -6.40 -16.35 27.65
N ALA A 84 -5.55 -15.95 28.60
CA ALA A 84 -5.68 -16.25 30.01
C ALA A 84 -5.72 -14.99 30.87
N ALA A 85 -6.39 -15.11 32.01
CA ALA A 85 -6.43 -14.09 33.06
C ALA A 85 -6.47 -14.76 34.44
N HIS A 86 -6.06 -14.03 35.48
CA HIS A 86 -6.05 -14.50 36.87
C HIS A 86 -7.49 -14.70 37.41
N CYS A 87 -7.71 -15.71 38.27
CA CYS A 87 -9.04 -16.06 38.77
C CYS A 87 -9.66 -14.98 39.69
N ASP A 88 -8.81 -14.27 40.42
CA ASP A 88 -9.21 -13.13 41.27
C ASP A 88 -9.38 -11.80 40.48
N ASP A 89 -9.34 -11.82 39.15
CA ASP A 89 -9.61 -10.66 38.29
C ASP A 89 -10.81 -10.90 37.36
N PRO A 90 -12.05 -10.63 37.84
CA PRO A 90 -13.26 -10.86 37.06
C PRO A 90 -13.34 -10.04 35.77
N ALA A 91 -12.73 -8.85 35.75
CA ALA A 91 -12.74 -7.98 34.58
C ALA A 91 -11.83 -8.54 33.49
N ALA A 92 -10.59 -8.90 33.83
CA ALA A 92 -9.66 -9.52 32.88
C ALA A 92 -10.19 -10.87 32.36
N LEU A 93 -10.84 -11.67 33.22
CA LEU A 93 -11.50 -12.91 32.80
C LEU A 93 -12.65 -12.68 31.82
N ALA A 94 -13.46 -11.64 32.04
CA ALA A 94 -14.54 -11.28 31.12
C ALA A 94 -13.95 -10.88 29.75
N THR A 95 -12.93 -10.01 29.73
CA THR A 95 -12.23 -9.61 28.50
C THR A 95 -11.61 -10.80 27.77
N ALA A 96 -10.94 -11.71 28.49
CA ALA A 96 -10.33 -12.91 27.90
C ALA A 96 -11.39 -13.82 27.25
N ARG A 97 -12.50 -14.06 27.95
CA ARG A 97 -13.62 -14.86 27.45
C ARG A 97 -14.28 -14.21 26.23
N GLU A 98 -14.65 -12.94 26.31
CA GLU A 98 -15.27 -12.21 25.20
C GLU A 98 -14.38 -12.21 23.96
N THR A 99 -13.08 -12.01 24.15
CA THR A 99 -12.10 -12.10 23.06
C THR A 99 -12.13 -13.49 22.43
N MET A 100 -12.08 -14.55 23.24
CA MET A 100 -12.11 -15.91 22.72
C MET A 100 -13.46 -16.28 22.09
N ASP A 101 -14.59 -15.78 22.59
CA ASP A 101 -15.92 -16.00 22.01
C ASP A 101 -16.06 -15.41 20.60
N VAL A 102 -15.40 -14.28 20.35
CA VAL A 102 -15.35 -13.66 19.02
C VAL A 102 -14.36 -14.39 18.12
N TRP A 103 -13.12 -14.57 18.58
CA TRP A 103 -12.06 -15.14 17.74
C TRP A 103 -12.23 -16.63 17.46
N SER A 104 -12.89 -17.39 18.34
CA SER A 104 -13.18 -18.82 18.14
C SER A 104 -14.03 -19.12 16.91
N ARG A 105 -14.69 -18.11 16.32
CA ARG A 105 -15.50 -18.20 15.09
C ARG A 105 -14.70 -17.99 13.82
N THR A 106 -13.49 -17.47 13.93
CA THR A 106 -12.59 -17.17 12.81
C THR A 106 -11.81 -18.37 12.23
N PRO A 107 -11.59 -19.51 12.90
CA PRO A 107 -10.86 -20.62 12.31
C PRO A 107 -11.62 -21.24 11.12
N ARG A 108 -11.03 -21.20 9.92
CA ARG A 108 -11.57 -21.87 8.71
C ARG A 108 -10.50 -21.98 7.61
N MET A 109 -10.78 -22.82 6.62
CA MET A 109 -9.99 -22.85 5.39
C MET A 109 -10.20 -21.58 4.57
N ARG A 110 -9.11 -20.94 4.14
CA ARG A 110 -9.16 -19.69 3.36
C ARG A 110 -8.19 -19.67 2.18
N ARG A 111 -8.54 -18.81 1.22
CA ARG A 111 -7.64 -18.35 0.17
C ARG A 111 -7.40 -16.85 0.33
N VAL A 112 -6.15 -16.41 0.21
CA VAL A 112 -5.76 -15.00 0.20
C VAL A 112 -5.30 -14.62 -1.21
N LEU A 113 -5.92 -13.60 -1.79
CA LEU A 113 -5.54 -13.01 -3.07
C LEU A 113 -4.72 -11.74 -2.79
N VAL A 114 -3.39 -11.84 -2.91
CA VAL A 114 -2.48 -10.72 -2.68
C VAL A 114 -2.25 -9.98 -3.99
N SER A 115 -2.30 -8.64 -3.95
CA SER A 115 -1.86 -7.80 -5.06
C SER A 115 -0.43 -8.16 -5.43
N GLY A 116 -0.25 -8.67 -6.65
CA GLY A 116 1.04 -8.96 -7.26
C GLY A 116 1.67 -7.74 -7.93
N VAL A 117 0.98 -6.59 -7.91
CA VAL A 117 1.54 -5.29 -8.28
C VAL A 117 2.09 -4.66 -7.01
N GLU A 118 3.38 -4.29 -7.07
CA GLU A 118 4.05 -3.56 -6.00
C GLU A 118 3.39 -2.18 -5.81
N PRO A 119 3.22 -1.69 -4.57
CA PRO A 119 2.68 -0.35 -4.31
C PRO A 119 3.48 0.76 -4.97
N ARG A 120 4.78 0.51 -5.20
CA ARG A 120 5.68 1.39 -5.94
C ARG A 120 5.98 0.79 -7.30
N CYS A 121 5.68 1.53 -8.36
CA CYS A 121 6.01 1.12 -9.72
C CYS A 121 7.55 1.06 -9.93
N MET A 122 7.98 0.50 -11.06
CA MET A 122 9.39 0.37 -11.40
C MET A 122 10.15 1.71 -11.42
N GLY A 123 9.52 2.77 -11.93
CA GLY A 123 10.09 4.12 -11.94
C GLY A 123 10.36 4.65 -10.53
N ALA A 124 9.38 4.54 -9.64
CA ALA A 124 9.53 4.92 -8.24
C ALA A 124 10.58 4.08 -7.52
N THR A 125 10.57 2.76 -7.73
CA THR A 125 11.55 1.83 -7.13
C THR A 125 12.98 2.13 -7.58
N ARG A 126 13.19 2.43 -8.87
CA ARG A 126 14.50 2.87 -9.37
C ARG A 126 14.94 4.16 -8.69
N ALA A 127 14.06 5.15 -8.57
CA ALA A 127 14.41 6.43 -7.97
C ALA A 127 14.85 6.28 -6.50
N LEU A 128 14.11 5.48 -5.72
CA LEU A 128 14.46 5.18 -4.34
C LEU A 128 15.84 4.54 -4.21
N ARG A 129 16.15 3.53 -5.05
CA ARG A 129 17.47 2.91 -5.06
C ARG A 129 18.57 3.91 -5.40
N THR A 130 18.35 4.76 -6.40
CA THR A 130 19.30 5.83 -6.75
C THR A 130 19.55 6.77 -5.58
N MET A 131 18.49 7.19 -4.86
CA MET A 131 18.61 8.03 -3.68
C MET A 131 19.42 7.32 -2.58
N GLU A 132 19.02 6.11 -2.19
CA GLU A 132 19.71 5.32 -1.16
C GLU A 132 21.20 5.11 -1.48
N GLU A 133 21.52 4.75 -2.72
CA GLU A 133 22.91 4.59 -3.18
C GLU A 133 23.70 5.91 -3.14
N THR A 134 23.04 7.04 -3.38
CA THR A 134 23.66 8.37 -3.31
C THR A 134 23.93 8.77 -1.85
N GLY A 135 22.96 8.59 -0.95
CA GLY A 135 23.11 8.86 0.48
C GLY A 135 24.23 8.03 1.12
N ARG A 136 24.40 6.77 0.70
CA ARG A 136 25.51 5.91 1.14
C ARG A 136 26.90 6.44 0.75
N ARG A 137 27.00 7.28 -0.29
CA ARG A 137 28.27 7.88 -0.75
C ARG A 137 28.59 9.19 -0.04
N GLY A 138 27.63 9.77 0.69
CA GLY A 138 27.77 11.03 1.41
C GLY A 138 26.47 11.83 1.45
N PRO A 139 26.47 13.03 2.08
CA PRO A 139 25.30 13.88 2.18
C PRO A 139 24.69 14.21 0.80
N ALA A 140 23.41 13.91 0.64
CA ALA A 140 22.64 14.12 -0.57
C ALA A 140 21.32 14.81 -0.24
N TYR A 141 21.08 15.95 -0.86
CA TYR A 141 19.93 16.80 -0.62
C TYR A 141 18.83 16.46 -1.60
N VAL A 142 17.67 16.03 -1.12
CA VAL A 142 16.56 15.54 -1.94
C VAL A 142 15.44 16.56 -1.91
N ILE A 143 15.00 17.01 -3.09
CA ILE A 143 13.85 17.90 -3.20
C ILE A 143 12.58 17.10 -2.90
N GLY A 144 11.92 17.46 -1.80
CA GLY A 144 10.79 16.75 -1.23
C GLY A 144 11.18 15.47 -0.47
N ARG A 145 10.17 14.81 0.11
CA ARG A 145 10.35 13.71 1.07
C ARG A 145 11.13 12.49 0.53
N PRO A 146 12.36 12.22 1.01
CA PRO A 146 13.14 11.04 0.64
C PRO A 146 12.64 9.77 1.36
N PRO A 147 13.11 8.57 0.95
CA PRO A 147 13.01 7.39 1.82
C PRO A 147 13.81 7.60 3.12
N GLU A 148 13.43 6.87 4.16
CA GLU A 148 14.24 6.75 5.37
C GLU A 148 15.54 5.98 5.04
N ALA A 149 16.62 6.71 4.80
CA ALA A 149 17.94 6.17 4.52
C ALA A 149 19.04 7.13 4.97
N ASP A 150 20.19 6.57 5.34
CA ASP A 150 21.34 7.34 5.79
C ASP A 150 21.87 8.28 4.70
N GLY A 151 22.26 9.49 5.09
CA GLY A 151 22.87 10.48 4.21
C GLY A 151 21.89 11.25 3.32
N LEU A 152 20.58 10.96 3.39
CA LEU A 152 19.56 11.76 2.70
C LEU A 152 19.06 12.89 3.59
N ILE A 153 19.01 14.09 3.01
CA ILE A 153 18.53 15.31 3.67
C ILE A 153 17.36 15.84 2.84
N GLU A 154 16.16 15.87 3.43
CA GLU A 154 14.99 16.49 2.81
C GLU A 154 15.19 18.00 2.75
N ILE A 155 14.95 18.59 1.58
CA ILE A 155 14.94 20.03 1.33
C ILE A 155 13.72 20.42 0.52
N ASP A 156 13.27 21.65 0.70
CA ASP A 156 12.23 22.25 -0.13
C ASP A 156 12.85 23.13 -1.24
N ASP A 157 13.98 23.78 -0.95
CA ASP A 157 14.62 24.74 -1.83
C ASP A 157 16.12 24.46 -2.03
N LEU A 158 16.64 24.78 -3.21
CA LEU A 158 18.04 24.55 -3.52
C LEU A 158 18.97 25.38 -2.65
N SER A 159 18.58 26.57 -2.17
CA SER A 159 19.40 27.42 -1.29
C SER A 159 19.89 26.72 -0.01
N GLU A 160 19.23 25.64 0.40
CA GLU A 160 19.62 24.79 1.53
C GLU A 160 20.82 23.88 1.22
N VAL A 161 21.13 23.69 -0.06
CA VAL A 161 22.26 22.86 -0.53
C VAL A 161 23.55 23.68 -0.45
N PRO A 162 24.61 23.20 0.24
CA PRO A 162 25.92 23.83 0.21
C PRO A 162 26.53 23.82 -1.20
N ASP A 163 27.39 24.79 -1.48
CA ASP A 163 28.10 24.85 -2.76
C ASP A 163 28.94 23.59 -3.03
N GLY A 164 28.89 23.09 -4.27
CA GLY A 164 29.48 21.79 -4.63
C GLY A 164 28.79 20.57 -4.00
N GLY A 165 27.67 20.77 -3.27
CA GLY A 165 26.82 19.73 -2.71
C GLY A 165 26.18 18.84 -3.78
N THR A 166 25.66 17.68 -3.35
CA THR A 166 24.92 16.77 -4.23
C THR A 166 23.44 16.95 -4.04
N VAL A 167 22.73 17.32 -5.10
CA VAL A 167 21.27 17.37 -5.12
C VAL A 167 20.71 16.18 -5.90
N VAL A 168 19.62 15.59 -5.39
CA VAL A 168 18.91 14.50 -6.03
C VAL A 168 17.52 14.96 -6.45
N PHE A 169 17.21 14.81 -7.74
CA PHE A 169 15.86 15.06 -8.24
C PHE A 169 15.00 13.80 -8.11
N PRO A 170 13.76 13.90 -7.59
CA PRO A 170 12.91 12.75 -7.34
C PRO A 170 12.32 12.11 -8.60
N ALA A 171 11.67 10.95 -8.44
CA ALA A 171 11.04 10.19 -9.52
C ALA A 171 10.07 11.00 -10.38
N HIS A 172 9.38 11.97 -9.77
CA HIS A 172 8.39 12.83 -10.40
C HIS A 172 8.99 14.07 -11.09
N GLY A 173 10.32 14.18 -11.10
CA GLY A 173 11.04 15.30 -11.69
C GLY A 173 10.98 16.58 -10.87
N VAL A 174 11.51 17.64 -11.46
CA VAL A 174 11.52 19.01 -10.93
C VAL A 174 11.25 20.00 -12.08
N PRO A 175 10.73 21.20 -11.78
CA PRO A 175 10.59 22.29 -12.74
C PRO A 175 11.89 22.65 -13.47
N LEU A 176 11.79 23.25 -14.67
CA LEU A 176 12.97 23.72 -15.40
C LEU A 176 13.78 24.77 -14.63
N GLY A 177 13.11 25.67 -13.90
CA GLY A 177 13.77 26.68 -13.08
C GLY A 177 14.73 26.08 -12.05
N VAL A 178 14.29 25.01 -11.37
CA VAL A 178 15.10 24.27 -10.39
C VAL A 178 16.32 23.63 -11.07
N ARG A 179 16.15 23.07 -12.28
CA ARG A 179 17.29 22.52 -13.04
C ARG A 179 18.29 23.60 -13.44
N ALA A 180 17.80 24.76 -13.89
CA ALA A 180 18.63 25.89 -14.29
C ALA A 180 19.41 26.46 -13.09
N GLU A 181 18.76 26.59 -11.94
CA GLU A 181 19.41 27.04 -10.70
C GLU A 181 20.51 26.07 -10.25
N ALA A 182 20.23 24.76 -10.20
CA ALA A 182 21.23 23.76 -9.83
C ALA A 182 22.48 23.82 -10.73
N ALA A 183 22.27 24.02 -12.04
CA ALA A 183 23.35 24.20 -12.99
C ALA A 183 24.12 25.52 -12.78
N ALA A 184 23.42 26.64 -12.57
CA ALA A 184 24.02 27.95 -12.32
C ALA A 184 24.88 27.97 -11.05
N ARG A 185 24.46 27.20 -10.03
CA ARG A 185 25.18 27.04 -8.76
C ARG A 185 26.28 25.97 -8.80
N GLY A 186 26.45 25.26 -9.91
CA GLY A 186 27.45 24.20 -10.04
C GLY A 186 27.24 23.02 -9.08
N LEU A 187 25.99 22.73 -8.71
CA LEU A 187 25.67 21.58 -7.86
C LEU A 187 25.88 20.26 -8.59
N ARG A 188 26.27 19.21 -7.86
CA ARG A 188 26.35 17.85 -8.41
C ARG A 188 24.94 17.27 -8.46
N VAL A 189 24.39 17.12 -9.66
CA VAL A 189 23.01 16.64 -9.86
C VAL A 189 22.99 15.12 -10.05
N VAL A 190 22.18 14.43 -9.24
CA VAL A 190 21.75 13.05 -9.47
C VAL A 190 20.29 13.08 -9.86
N ASP A 191 19.99 12.85 -11.14
CA ASP A 191 18.61 12.87 -11.62
C ASP A 191 17.97 11.47 -11.52
N ALA A 192 17.07 11.30 -10.55
CA ALA A 192 16.33 10.06 -10.34
C ALA A 192 14.94 10.08 -11.00
N THR A 193 14.65 11.06 -11.87
CA THR A 193 13.39 11.17 -12.60
C THR A 193 13.06 9.87 -13.35
N CYS A 194 11.81 9.43 -13.26
CA CYS A 194 11.31 8.28 -13.99
C CYS A 194 11.44 8.53 -15.51
N PRO A 195 11.94 7.57 -16.32
CA PRO A 195 12.06 7.75 -17.77
C PRO A 195 10.77 8.16 -18.47
N LEU A 196 9.62 7.63 -18.04
CA LEU A 196 8.32 8.01 -18.61
C LEU A 196 7.91 9.44 -18.24
N VAL A 197 8.31 9.95 -17.07
CA VAL A 197 8.15 11.37 -16.72
C VAL A 197 9.04 12.21 -17.63
N THR A 198 10.30 11.82 -17.83
CA THR A 198 11.23 12.53 -18.73
C THR A 198 10.69 12.60 -20.16
N GLU A 199 10.10 11.51 -20.66
CA GLU A 199 9.49 11.46 -21.98
C GLU A 199 8.30 12.42 -22.10
N ALA A 200 7.35 12.36 -21.16
CA ALA A 200 6.19 13.24 -21.14
C ALA A 200 6.56 14.74 -21.02
N LEU A 201 7.55 15.09 -20.17
CA LEU A 201 8.08 16.45 -20.07
C LEU A 201 8.78 16.89 -21.37
N GLY A 202 9.46 15.97 -22.04
CA GLY A 202 10.09 16.22 -23.34
C GLY A 202 9.07 16.50 -24.43
N GLU A 203 7.96 15.75 -24.48
CA GLU A 203 6.86 16.00 -25.40
C GLU A 203 6.16 17.34 -25.15
N LEU A 204 5.84 17.63 -23.89
CA LEU A 204 5.30 18.92 -23.48
C LEU A 204 6.17 20.04 -24.02
N ARG A 205 7.49 19.95 -23.79
CA ARG A 205 8.44 20.96 -24.26
C ARG A 205 8.45 21.11 -25.78
N ARG A 206 8.45 20.00 -26.53
CA ARG A 206 8.40 20.04 -28.01
C ARG A 206 7.13 20.70 -28.53
N PHE A 207 5.99 20.49 -27.87
CA PHE A 207 4.74 21.16 -28.24
C PHE A 207 4.77 22.66 -27.95
N ALA A 208 5.27 23.06 -26.78
CA ALA A 208 5.45 24.46 -26.42
C ALA A 208 6.45 25.17 -27.36
N ASP A 209 7.61 24.56 -27.66
CA ASP A 209 8.62 25.11 -28.58
C ASP A 209 8.09 25.29 -30.01
N ARG A 210 7.05 24.51 -30.37
CA ARG A 210 6.35 24.61 -31.64
C ARG A 210 5.30 25.75 -31.67
N GLY A 211 5.04 26.39 -30.53
CA GLY A 211 4.09 27.48 -30.35
C GLY A 211 2.65 27.01 -30.09
N ASP A 212 2.47 25.79 -29.61
CA ASP A 212 1.15 25.29 -29.22
C ASP A 212 0.89 25.60 -27.74
N THR A 213 -0.35 25.95 -27.38
CA THR A 213 -0.77 25.88 -25.97
C THR A 213 -0.95 24.42 -25.58
N VAL A 214 -0.32 24.00 -24.48
CA VAL A 214 -0.28 22.58 -24.06
C VAL A 214 -1.21 22.35 -22.88
N VAL A 215 -2.25 21.56 -23.09
CA VAL A 215 -3.16 21.11 -22.04
C VAL A 215 -2.53 19.92 -21.30
N ILE A 216 -2.27 20.08 -20.01
CA ILE A 216 -1.83 19.01 -19.12
C ILE A 216 -3.09 18.35 -18.56
N VAL A 217 -3.34 17.10 -18.95
CA VAL A 217 -4.40 16.25 -18.39
C VAL A 217 -3.81 15.53 -17.18
N GLY A 218 -4.16 15.96 -15.97
CA GLY A 218 -3.55 15.46 -14.73
C GLY A 218 -4.24 15.97 -13.47
N ARG A 219 -3.72 15.63 -12.29
CA ARG A 219 -4.28 16.06 -10.99
C ARG A 219 -3.40 17.13 -10.35
N ARG A 220 -4.01 18.19 -9.84
CA ARG A 220 -3.36 19.34 -9.19
C ARG A 220 -2.68 18.96 -7.89
N ASP A 221 -3.16 17.92 -7.21
CA ASP A 221 -2.60 17.44 -5.94
C ASP A 221 -1.51 16.37 -6.12
N HIS A 222 -1.24 15.93 -7.36
CA HIS A 222 -0.24 14.90 -7.60
C HIS A 222 1.18 15.51 -7.70
N ARG A 223 2.15 14.80 -7.12
CA ARG A 223 3.53 15.30 -6.92
C ARG A 223 4.27 15.65 -8.22
N ALA A 224 3.89 15.03 -9.34
CA ALA A 224 4.52 15.29 -10.62
C ALA A 224 4.06 16.60 -11.26
N ILE A 225 2.89 17.12 -10.88
CA ILE A 225 2.27 18.22 -11.63
C ILE A 225 3.11 19.49 -11.65
N GLY A 226 3.85 19.79 -10.58
CA GLY A 226 4.77 20.93 -10.52
C GLY A 226 5.86 20.87 -11.60
N SER A 227 6.34 19.67 -11.93
CA SER A 227 7.31 19.47 -13.02
C SER A 227 6.69 19.78 -14.38
N PHE A 228 5.42 19.42 -14.60
CA PHE A 228 4.71 19.67 -15.87
C PHE A 228 4.40 21.15 -16.05
N THR A 229 3.79 21.79 -15.07
CA THR A 229 3.46 23.23 -15.13
C THR A 229 4.72 24.10 -15.16
N GLY A 230 5.79 23.65 -14.49
CA GLY A 230 7.11 24.29 -14.51
C GLY A 230 7.94 24.05 -15.78
N GLN A 231 7.45 23.27 -16.74
CA GLN A 231 8.17 22.94 -17.98
C GLN A 231 7.96 24.00 -19.08
N ALA A 232 6.78 24.61 -19.14
CA ALA A 232 6.46 25.74 -20.01
C ALA A 232 5.31 26.56 -19.39
N PRO A 233 5.58 27.34 -18.32
CA PRO A 233 4.53 27.98 -17.52
C PRO A 233 3.62 28.90 -18.32
N ASP A 234 4.16 29.62 -19.30
CA ASP A 234 3.41 30.58 -20.12
C ASP A 234 2.56 29.90 -21.21
N ASP A 235 2.85 28.64 -21.51
CA ASP A 235 2.24 27.88 -22.62
C ASP A 235 1.40 26.69 -22.14
N THR A 236 1.22 26.49 -20.82
CA THR A 236 0.54 25.30 -20.28
C THR A 236 -0.72 25.62 -19.50
N VAL A 237 -1.71 24.73 -19.58
CA VAL A 237 -2.96 24.80 -18.81
C VAL A 237 -3.30 23.42 -18.24
N LEU A 238 -3.57 23.34 -16.95
CA LEU A 238 -3.97 22.09 -16.27
C LEU A 238 -5.48 21.88 -16.34
N VAL A 239 -5.90 20.66 -16.68
CA VAL A 239 -7.28 20.18 -16.51
C VAL A 239 -7.29 18.86 -15.74
N GLU A 240 -8.19 18.75 -14.76
CA GLU A 240 -8.34 17.57 -13.91
C GLU A 240 -9.65 16.82 -14.19
N ASN A 241 -10.64 17.48 -14.79
CA ASN A 241 -11.98 16.93 -14.97
C ASN A 241 -12.68 17.54 -16.21
N GLU A 242 -13.86 17.02 -16.54
CA GLU A 242 -14.66 17.49 -17.70
C GLU A 242 -15.23 18.91 -17.53
N GLU A 243 -15.43 19.40 -16.29
CA GLU A 243 -15.86 20.78 -16.03
C GLU A 243 -14.75 21.77 -16.40
N ASP A 244 -13.50 21.48 -16.03
CA ASP A 244 -12.34 22.29 -16.43
C ASP A 244 -12.29 22.42 -17.96
N ILE A 245 -12.48 21.30 -18.67
CA ILE A 245 -12.51 21.26 -20.15
C ILE A 245 -13.66 22.09 -20.71
N ARG A 246 -14.86 22.04 -20.10
CA ARG A 246 -16.02 22.84 -20.54
C ARG A 246 -15.77 24.34 -20.44
N HIS A 247 -14.98 24.77 -19.46
CA HIS A 247 -14.64 26.17 -19.23
C HIS A 247 -13.34 26.64 -19.90
N LEU A 248 -12.61 25.75 -20.58
CA LEU A 248 -11.40 26.14 -21.33
C LEU A 248 -11.71 27.16 -22.42
N ASP A 249 -10.93 28.23 -22.47
CA ASP A 249 -10.89 29.21 -23.56
C ASP A 249 -9.44 29.33 -24.04
N LEU A 250 -9.14 28.64 -25.13
CA LEU A 250 -7.78 28.41 -25.66
C LEU A 250 -7.78 28.66 -27.17
N PRO A 251 -6.63 29.02 -27.77
CA PRO A 251 -6.51 29.14 -29.22
C PRO A 251 -6.81 27.81 -29.94
N GLU A 252 -6.99 27.82 -31.26
CA GLU A 252 -7.26 26.60 -32.03
C GLU A 252 -6.10 25.59 -31.99
N ARG A 253 -4.86 26.09 -31.91
CA ARG A 253 -3.65 25.27 -31.99
C ARG A 253 -3.21 24.83 -30.59
N ILE A 254 -3.84 23.76 -30.12
CA ILE A 254 -3.46 23.12 -28.86
C ILE A 254 -2.82 21.75 -29.07
N SER A 255 -1.93 21.41 -28.14
CA SER A 255 -1.53 20.04 -27.91
C SER A 255 -1.90 19.63 -26.48
N TYR A 256 -1.81 18.35 -26.15
CA TYR A 256 -1.99 17.86 -24.79
C TYR A 256 -0.94 16.82 -24.43
N VAL A 257 -0.70 16.70 -23.13
CA VAL A 257 0.07 15.61 -22.52
C VAL A 257 -0.72 15.05 -21.35
N VAL A 258 -0.45 13.80 -20.99
CA VAL A 258 -1.07 13.12 -19.84
C VAL A 258 -0.05 13.03 -18.72
N GLU A 259 -0.45 13.40 -17.51
CA GLU A 259 0.38 13.24 -16.33
C GLU A 259 0.65 11.75 -16.05
N THR A 260 1.93 11.43 -15.87
CA THR A 260 2.35 10.10 -15.42
C THR A 260 1.91 9.87 -13.97
N GLY A 261 0.86 9.07 -13.77
CA GLY A 261 0.27 8.82 -12.46
C GLY A 261 -1.26 8.87 -12.46
N MET A 262 -1.86 9.45 -13.49
CA MET A 262 -3.29 9.31 -13.77
C MET A 262 -3.56 7.94 -14.41
N ALA A 263 -4.70 7.32 -14.08
CA ALA A 263 -5.11 6.08 -14.74
C ALA A 263 -5.39 6.34 -16.23
N ALA A 264 -4.89 5.46 -17.11
CA ALA A 264 -5.01 5.61 -18.56
C ALA A 264 -6.47 5.74 -19.03
N ASP A 265 -7.40 4.99 -18.43
CA ASP A 265 -8.83 5.08 -18.77
C ASP A 265 -9.45 6.41 -18.37
N GLU A 266 -8.99 7.00 -17.27
CA GLU A 266 -9.41 8.33 -16.84
C GLU A 266 -8.88 9.40 -17.79
N ALA A 267 -7.58 9.34 -18.10
CA ALA A 267 -6.97 10.20 -19.11
C ALA A 267 -7.68 10.08 -20.46
N ALA A 268 -8.00 8.87 -20.92
CA ALA A 268 -8.70 8.64 -22.17
C ALA A 268 -10.08 9.31 -22.22
N ARG A 269 -10.84 9.30 -21.11
CA ARG A 269 -12.13 10.02 -21.01
C ARG A 269 -11.93 11.53 -21.15
N LEU A 270 -10.98 12.10 -20.42
CA LEU A 270 -10.69 13.55 -20.47
C LEU A 270 -10.15 13.96 -21.85
N VAL A 271 -9.29 13.16 -22.46
CA VAL A 271 -8.80 13.39 -23.84
C VAL A 271 -9.94 13.32 -24.85
N THR A 272 -10.93 12.44 -24.64
CA THR A 272 -12.13 12.36 -25.50
C THR A 272 -12.96 13.63 -25.38
N ALA A 273 -13.23 14.11 -24.16
CA ALA A 273 -13.92 15.38 -23.94
C ALA A 273 -13.15 16.58 -24.51
N LEU A 274 -11.83 16.60 -24.33
CA LEU A 274 -10.95 17.64 -24.86
C LEU A 274 -11.01 17.68 -26.39
N ARG A 275 -10.93 16.52 -27.07
CA ARG A 275 -11.03 16.43 -28.53
C ARG A 275 -12.41 16.77 -29.07
N ALA A 276 -13.47 16.52 -28.31
CA ALA A 276 -14.81 16.96 -28.69
C ALA A 276 -14.91 18.50 -28.74
N ARG A 277 -14.23 19.20 -27.82
CA ARG A 277 -14.15 20.67 -27.79
C ARG A 277 -13.12 21.24 -28.77
N TYR A 278 -11.98 20.57 -28.90
CA TYR A 278 -10.85 20.96 -29.76
C TYR A 278 -10.47 19.82 -30.71
N PRO A 279 -11.17 19.66 -31.85
CA PRO A 279 -10.98 18.51 -32.75
C PRO A 279 -9.58 18.37 -33.36
N LEU A 280 -8.81 19.47 -33.41
CA LEU A 280 -7.44 19.50 -33.92
C LEU A 280 -6.37 19.27 -32.84
N ALA A 281 -6.79 19.02 -31.58
CA ALA A 281 -5.88 18.79 -30.47
C ALA A 281 -4.96 17.59 -30.74
N ARG A 282 -3.65 17.84 -30.72
CA ARG A 282 -2.61 16.83 -30.90
C ARG A 282 -2.11 16.35 -29.55
N GLY A 283 -1.69 15.10 -29.46
CA GLY A 283 -1.07 14.58 -28.24
C GLY A 283 -0.30 13.32 -28.53
N PRO A 284 0.35 12.75 -27.50
CA PRO A 284 1.14 11.55 -27.66
C PRO A 284 0.31 10.36 -28.10
N HIS A 285 0.97 9.41 -28.74
CA HIS A 285 0.39 8.10 -28.97
C HIS A 285 0.18 7.40 -27.62
N PRO A 286 -0.93 6.66 -27.41
CA PRO A 286 -1.18 5.95 -26.15
C PRO A 286 -0.07 4.98 -25.74
N ASP A 287 0.74 4.49 -26.67
CA ASP A 287 1.90 3.62 -26.38
C ASP A 287 2.96 4.30 -25.48
N GLY A 288 2.99 5.64 -25.47
CA GLY A 288 3.87 6.43 -24.61
C GLY A 288 3.30 6.70 -23.21
N TRP A 289 2.07 6.25 -22.91
CA TRP A 289 1.45 6.46 -21.60
C TRP A 289 2.00 5.49 -20.56
N CYS A 290 1.98 5.93 -19.30
CA CYS A 290 2.32 5.07 -18.16
C CYS A 290 1.07 4.33 -17.67
N TYR A 291 1.05 3.00 -17.81
CA TYR A 291 -0.07 2.16 -17.36
C TYR A 291 0.02 1.67 -15.90
N ALA A 292 1.09 2.04 -15.17
CA ALA A 292 1.32 1.51 -13.82
C ALA A 292 0.20 1.85 -12.82
N ALA A 293 -0.44 3.02 -12.96
CA ALA A 293 -1.59 3.40 -12.13
C ALA A 293 -2.83 2.56 -12.48
N SER A 294 -3.12 2.36 -13.77
CA SER A 294 -4.20 1.49 -14.24
C SER A 294 -4.01 0.06 -13.77
N ASP A 295 -2.84 -0.53 -14.01
CA ASP A 295 -2.52 -1.92 -13.66
C ASP A 295 -2.70 -2.18 -12.16
N ARG A 296 -2.30 -1.21 -11.32
CA ARG A 296 -2.51 -1.29 -9.87
C ARG A 296 -4.00 -1.23 -9.53
N ALA A 297 -4.74 -0.28 -10.12
CA ALA A 297 -6.16 -0.14 -9.84
C ALA A 297 -6.96 -1.36 -10.29
N ASP A 298 -6.70 -1.88 -11.49
CA ASP A 298 -7.37 -3.04 -12.06
C ASP A 298 -7.01 -4.33 -11.33
N THR A 299 -5.77 -4.45 -10.85
CA THR A 299 -5.40 -5.55 -9.95
C THR A 299 -6.23 -5.54 -8.68
N VAL A 300 -6.38 -4.38 -8.04
CA VAL A 300 -7.16 -4.25 -6.80
C VAL A 300 -8.65 -4.53 -7.05
N ARG A 301 -9.23 -3.99 -8.14
CA ARG A 301 -10.62 -4.28 -8.54
C ARG A 301 -10.84 -5.77 -8.79
N ALA A 302 -9.98 -6.41 -9.58
CA ALA A 302 -10.08 -7.83 -9.89
C ALA A 302 -9.90 -8.75 -8.67
N ILE A 303 -9.16 -8.29 -7.65
CA ILE A 303 -9.05 -8.98 -6.37
C ILE A 303 -10.33 -8.79 -5.55
N ALA A 304 -10.85 -7.56 -5.46
CA ALA A 304 -12.07 -7.23 -4.72
C ALA A 304 -13.28 -8.02 -5.24
N GLU A 305 -13.48 -8.06 -6.56
CA GLU A 305 -14.56 -8.84 -7.21
C GLU A 305 -14.52 -10.34 -6.88
N ALA A 306 -13.36 -10.87 -6.50
CA ALA A 306 -13.16 -12.28 -6.19
C ALA A 306 -13.02 -12.56 -4.67
N ALA A 307 -13.15 -11.54 -3.83
CA ALA A 307 -12.95 -11.62 -2.38
C ALA A 307 -14.26 -11.38 -1.62
N ASP A 308 -14.41 -12.04 -0.48
CA ASP A 308 -15.51 -11.79 0.46
C ASP A 308 -15.18 -10.60 1.39
N LEU A 309 -13.89 -10.33 1.58
CA LEU A 309 -13.35 -9.26 2.40
C LEU A 309 -12.05 -8.73 1.79
N MET A 310 -11.92 -7.41 1.67
CA MET A 310 -10.69 -6.72 1.31
C MET A 310 -9.97 -6.20 2.56
N LEU A 311 -8.67 -6.49 2.64
CA LEU A 311 -7.75 -5.92 3.62
C LEU A 311 -6.76 -4.99 2.88
N ILE A 312 -6.71 -3.73 3.28
CA ILE A 312 -5.76 -2.74 2.74
C ILE A 312 -4.75 -2.43 3.84
N CYS A 313 -3.51 -2.88 3.70
CA CYS A 313 -2.44 -2.57 4.66
C CYS A 313 -1.85 -1.20 4.36
N GLY A 314 -1.98 -0.26 5.28
CA GLY A 314 -1.46 1.11 5.16
C GLY A 314 -2.13 2.07 6.15
N ASP A 315 -1.61 3.29 6.22
CA ASP A 315 -2.22 4.34 7.03
C ASP A 315 -3.63 4.68 6.52
N ARG A 316 -4.62 4.59 7.41
CA ARG A 316 -6.05 4.80 7.11
C ARG A 316 -6.32 6.18 6.52
N ASP A 317 -5.61 7.20 6.98
CA ASP A 317 -5.86 8.58 6.58
C ASP A 317 -5.13 8.98 5.30
N SER A 318 -4.22 8.12 4.82
CA SER A 318 -3.46 8.35 3.59
C SER A 318 -4.38 8.43 2.37
N ALA A 319 -4.04 9.32 1.43
CA ALA A 319 -4.74 9.44 0.16
C ALA A 319 -4.71 8.12 -0.63
N ASP A 320 -3.58 7.41 -0.59
CA ASP A 320 -3.40 6.12 -1.27
C ASP A 320 -4.32 5.03 -0.69
N ALA A 321 -4.47 4.94 0.63
CA ALA A 321 -5.38 3.98 1.25
C ALA A 321 -6.85 4.30 0.92
N ARG A 322 -7.22 5.59 0.92
CA ARG A 322 -8.56 6.03 0.51
C ARG A 322 -8.85 5.75 -0.96
N GLU A 323 -7.87 5.97 -1.83
CA GLU A 323 -7.97 5.64 -3.26
C GLU A 323 -8.21 4.14 -3.43
N LEU A 324 -7.36 3.28 -2.84
CA LEU A 324 -7.54 1.83 -2.91
C LEU A 324 -8.87 1.36 -2.34
N ALA A 325 -9.33 1.93 -1.22
CA ALA A 325 -10.63 1.59 -0.64
C ALA A 325 -11.81 2.01 -1.54
N GLY A 326 -11.67 3.10 -2.31
CA GLY A 326 -12.67 3.48 -3.31
C GLY A 326 -12.78 2.47 -4.46
N LEU A 327 -11.70 1.73 -4.76
CA LEU A 327 -11.68 0.72 -5.83
C LEU A 327 -12.38 -0.59 -5.44
N THR A 328 -12.66 -0.82 -4.16
CA THR A 328 -13.26 -2.06 -3.65
C THR A 328 -14.76 -1.95 -3.44
N THR A 329 -15.42 -0.98 -4.10
CA THR A 329 -16.86 -0.73 -3.99
C THR A 329 -17.66 -2.02 -4.19
N GLY A 330 -18.54 -2.34 -3.24
CA GLY A 330 -19.34 -3.56 -3.24
C GLY A 330 -18.73 -4.75 -2.49
N THR A 331 -17.47 -4.64 -2.05
CA THR A 331 -16.80 -5.65 -1.21
C THR A 331 -16.54 -5.08 0.19
N PRO A 332 -16.90 -5.78 1.28
CA PRO A 332 -16.51 -5.38 2.64
C PRO A 332 -15.00 -5.10 2.71
N THR A 333 -14.61 -3.96 3.26
CA THR A 333 -13.20 -3.50 3.22
C THR A 333 -12.74 -3.00 4.58
N GLN A 334 -11.56 -3.44 5.01
CA GLN A 334 -10.87 -2.98 6.21
C GLN A 334 -9.50 -2.40 5.83
N THR A 335 -9.23 -1.17 6.25
CA THR A 335 -7.87 -0.61 6.21
C THR A 335 -7.17 -0.90 7.53
N LEU A 336 -5.95 -1.44 7.45
CA LEU A 336 -5.14 -1.88 8.58
C LEU A 336 -3.85 -1.06 8.63
N ALA A 337 -3.70 -0.23 9.65
CA ALA A 337 -2.44 0.44 9.98
C ALA A 337 -1.58 -0.40 10.95
N ASP A 338 -2.21 -1.33 11.66
CA ASP A 338 -1.60 -2.31 12.55
C ASP A 338 -2.39 -3.64 12.57
N LEU A 339 -1.85 -4.68 13.21
CA LEU A 339 -2.58 -5.92 13.44
C LEU A 339 -3.78 -5.74 14.38
N ALA A 340 -3.75 -4.74 15.26
CA ALA A 340 -4.89 -4.41 16.13
C ALA A 340 -6.17 -4.05 15.35
N ASP A 341 -6.01 -3.52 14.14
CA ASP A 341 -7.12 -3.13 13.25
C ASP A 341 -7.83 -4.34 12.62
N LEU A 342 -7.23 -5.53 12.69
CA LEU A 342 -7.79 -6.73 12.08
C LEU A 342 -9.06 -7.13 12.83
N ASP A 343 -10.21 -6.93 12.19
CA ASP A 343 -11.50 -7.20 12.83
C ASP A 343 -11.91 -8.67 12.61
N PRO A 344 -11.99 -9.48 13.69
CA PRO A 344 -12.36 -10.88 13.60
C PRO A 344 -13.79 -11.12 13.11
N VAL A 345 -14.70 -10.15 13.26
CA VAL A 345 -16.11 -10.31 12.84
C VAL A 345 -16.19 -10.44 11.32
N GLY A 346 -15.57 -9.53 10.57
CA GLY A 346 -15.50 -9.63 9.11
C GLY A 346 -14.73 -10.86 8.61
N LEU A 347 -13.77 -11.37 9.40
CA LEU A 347 -13.00 -12.56 9.04
C LEU A 347 -13.83 -13.85 9.13
N ALA A 348 -14.72 -13.97 10.13
CA ALA A 348 -15.44 -15.22 10.40
C ALA A 348 -16.15 -15.76 9.15
N ASP A 349 -16.80 -14.88 8.39
CA ASP A 349 -17.60 -15.25 7.21
C ASP A 349 -16.84 -15.18 5.88
N ALA A 350 -15.61 -14.64 5.85
CA ALA A 350 -14.78 -14.55 4.64
C ALA A 350 -14.00 -15.85 4.34
N ALA A 351 -14.29 -16.48 3.20
CA ALA A 351 -13.54 -17.64 2.68
C ALA A 351 -12.40 -17.20 1.75
N THR A 352 -12.62 -16.16 0.96
CA THR A 352 -11.57 -15.49 0.16
C THR A 352 -11.30 -14.10 0.71
N ILE A 353 -10.04 -13.84 1.05
CA ILE A 353 -9.58 -12.52 1.52
C ILE A 353 -8.73 -11.88 0.42
N GLY A 354 -9.06 -10.68 0.00
CA GLY A 354 -8.19 -9.86 -0.83
C GLY A 354 -7.23 -9.02 0.01
N LEU A 355 -6.00 -8.86 -0.45
CA LEU A 355 -4.96 -8.12 0.27
C LEU A 355 -4.25 -7.15 -0.67
N ALA A 356 -4.37 -5.86 -0.39
CA ALA A 356 -3.66 -4.78 -1.08
C ALA A 356 -2.81 -3.99 -0.10
N VAL A 357 -1.83 -3.24 -0.61
CA VAL A 357 -0.93 -2.42 0.21
C VAL A 357 -0.98 -0.99 -0.28
N ALA A 358 -1.27 -0.08 0.64
CA ALA A 358 -1.23 1.35 0.45
C ALA A 358 0.07 1.94 1.04
N LEU A 359 0.41 3.16 0.65
CA LEU A 359 1.58 3.89 1.13
C LEU A 359 1.18 5.18 1.86
N PRO A 360 1.79 5.48 3.03
CA PRO A 360 2.78 4.65 3.73
C PRO A 360 2.15 3.43 4.41
N ALA A 361 2.94 2.36 4.58
CA ALA A 361 2.59 1.19 5.38
C ALA A 361 3.75 0.81 6.30
N LYS A 362 3.42 0.28 7.49
CA LYS A 362 4.42 -0.26 8.42
C LYS A 362 5.18 -1.41 7.76
N PRO A 363 6.52 -1.49 7.92
CA PRO A 363 7.29 -2.63 7.45
C PRO A 363 6.72 -3.94 7.98
N ARG A 364 6.68 -4.97 7.11
CA ARG A 364 6.21 -6.34 7.44
C ARG A 364 4.75 -6.48 7.83
N LEU A 365 3.92 -5.42 7.83
CA LEU A 365 2.50 -5.52 8.19
C LEU A 365 1.77 -6.57 7.34
N THR A 366 1.96 -6.55 6.03
CA THR A 366 1.38 -7.55 5.11
C THR A 366 1.79 -8.98 5.46
N ALA A 367 3.06 -9.20 5.80
CA ALA A 367 3.56 -10.52 6.20
C ALA A 367 2.96 -10.97 7.53
N ALA A 368 2.83 -10.04 8.49
CA ALA A 368 2.23 -10.29 9.79
C ALA A 368 0.72 -10.62 9.67
N VAL A 369 -0.01 -9.93 8.79
CA VAL A 369 -1.42 -10.23 8.49
C VAL A 369 -1.54 -11.63 7.88
N ILE A 370 -0.72 -11.98 6.88
CA ILE A 370 -0.73 -13.32 6.28
C ILE A 370 -0.43 -14.40 7.34
N GLN A 371 0.54 -14.15 8.23
CA GLN A 371 0.88 -15.09 9.31
C GLN A 371 -0.26 -15.24 10.32
N ALA A 372 -0.94 -14.15 10.69
CA ALA A 372 -2.12 -14.21 11.54
C ALA A 372 -3.24 -15.03 10.86
N LEU A 373 -3.51 -14.79 9.58
CA LEU A 373 -4.51 -15.57 8.82
C LEU A 373 -4.15 -17.06 8.73
N ALA A 374 -2.85 -17.40 8.66
CA ALA A 374 -2.38 -18.79 8.64
C ALA A 374 -2.64 -19.49 9.98
N GLY A 375 -2.57 -18.78 11.11
CA GLY A 375 -2.95 -19.31 12.41
C GLY A 375 -4.47 -19.45 12.64
N LEU A 376 -5.28 -19.02 11.66
CA LEU A 376 -6.75 -19.18 11.66
C LEU A 376 -7.20 -20.30 10.72
N GLY A 377 -6.33 -21.24 10.37
CA GLY A 377 -6.65 -22.43 9.60
C GLY A 377 -5.86 -22.55 8.30
N PRO A 378 -6.12 -23.61 7.51
CA PRO A 378 -5.43 -23.85 6.26
C PRO A 378 -5.54 -22.65 5.32
N LEU A 379 -4.39 -22.12 4.89
CA LEU A 379 -4.28 -20.91 4.09
C LEU A 379 -3.61 -21.18 2.75
N SER A 380 -4.24 -20.75 1.66
CA SER A 380 -3.59 -20.65 0.34
C SER A 380 -3.34 -19.20 -0.01
N VAL A 381 -2.10 -18.82 -0.33
CA VAL A 381 -1.76 -17.45 -0.75
C VAL A 381 -1.52 -17.43 -2.26
N VAL A 382 -2.29 -16.62 -2.99
CA VAL A 382 -2.20 -16.47 -4.45
C VAL A 382 -1.87 -15.03 -4.77
N ARG A 383 -0.82 -14.79 -5.56
CA ARG A 383 -0.52 -13.46 -6.08
C ARG A 383 -1.28 -13.25 -7.39
N ARG A 384 -2.03 -12.15 -7.48
CA ARG A 384 -2.79 -11.77 -8.69
C ARG A 384 -2.35 -10.39 -9.15
N ARG A 385 -2.10 -10.24 -10.46
CA ARG A 385 -1.76 -8.96 -11.08
C ARG A 385 -2.42 -8.84 -12.44
N VAL A 386 -2.80 -7.62 -12.79
CA VAL A 386 -3.09 -7.15 -14.14
C VAL A 386 -1.86 -6.37 -14.60
N VAL A 387 -1.43 -6.60 -15.84
CA VAL A 387 -0.28 -5.93 -16.43
C VAL A 387 -0.64 -5.53 -17.85
N SER A 388 -0.41 -4.27 -18.18
CA SER A 388 -0.54 -3.75 -19.54
C SER A 388 0.81 -3.82 -20.25
N GLU A 389 0.82 -4.39 -21.46
CA GLU A 389 2.00 -4.44 -22.32
C GLU A 389 1.68 -3.77 -23.65
N THR A 390 2.44 -2.74 -24.01
CA THR A 390 2.36 -2.10 -25.32
C THR A 390 3.13 -2.94 -26.34
N ALA A 391 2.43 -3.44 -27.35
CA ALA A 391 3.03 -4.26 -28.40
C ALA A 391 3.39 -3.39 -29.61
N ALA A 392 4.65 -3.47 -30.05
CA ALA A 392 5.05 -2.85 -31.32
C ALA A 392 4.32 -3.52 -32.48
N ILE A 393 3.63 -2.73 -33.30
CA ILE A 393 2.96 -3.22 -34.51
C ILE A 393 4.04 -3.38 -35.61
N PRO A 394 4.31 -4.60 -36.11
CA PRO A 394 5.31 -4.79 -37.15
C PRO A 394 4.95 -4.01 -38.42
N GLY A 395 5.85 -3.16 -38.89
CA GLY A 395 5.67 -2.37 -40.12
C GLY A 395 5.01 -1.00 -39.93
N SER A 396 4.58 -0.62 -38.72
CA SER A 396 4.18 0.77 -38.46
C SER A 396 5.44 1.61 -38.24
N GLN A 397 5.96 2.23 -39.30
CA GLN A 397 6.72 3.45 -39.09
C GLN A 397 5.72 4.51 -38.64
N VAL A 398 5.82 4.93 -37.39
CA VAL A 398 5.09 6.09 -36.89
C VAL A 398 5.55 7.28 -37.73
N VAL A 399 4.62 7.84 -38.52
CA VAL A 399 4.83 9.02 -39.36
C VAL A 399 4.80 10.27 -38.52
#